data_AF-A0A7X1PAF7-F1
#
_entry.id   AF-A0A7X1PAF7-F1
#
_cell.length_a   1.000
_cell.length_b   1.000
_cell.length_c   1.000
_cell.angle_alpha   90.00
_cell.angle_beta   90.00
_cell.angle_gamma   90.00
#
_symmetry.space_group_name_H-M   'P 1'
#
loop_
_entity.id
_entity.type
_entity.pdbx_description
1 polymer ?
#
loop_
_entity_poly.entity_id
_entity_poly.type
_entity_poly.pdbx_seq_one_letter_code
_entity_poly.pdbx_strand_id
1 'polypeptide(L)'
;MTDTMLKPASSAIADAPEPLAIVRVDAIPVALPLLKPVVMAGERIERSKSLIVRVEAANGLVGWGEASAAPLMTGDLLVGMCAAVNDHLAPLVVGQDAMRRAALARRSSAALLHNTGAKCALDMAINDLVGRHLGIPLVELFGGALRDVLEPMYLLGNPKVEDDIAEARAKLVEGFRFFKLKIGIKRPADEAAAALRVRRELGDEIALCADANMGMSFADAQAFAEGAREANLLFMEQPLHAEDFDGMAALARSSPVPLNGDESIGSVASIRALHRMGAIQGANIKAIKMGGIAATVHAMHVCGALGLNINLAGKVAESSIAAAALVHMGCLAPNLNWGLNITHHYLAEDLSDSPLGIERGTARRPAGPGLGIIVSEARVARFRASVFPESFLLRCWKRASSLRSSASASCRRSARRTCSADVNVFTTSADAPLFAFLNTCRISIYTALLRVPRPSKISVAPARFKPDRVERFMRSGS
;
A
#
# COMPACT_ATOMS: atom_id res chain seq x y z
N MET A 1 -2.68 48.55 45.19
CA MET A 1 -2.97 47.98 43.86
C MET A 1 -1.77 48.28 42.99
N THR A 2 -0.77 47.40 43.02
CA THR A 2 0.46 47.53 42.23
C THR A 2 0.26 46.79 40.92
N ASP A 3 0.28 47.59 39.86
CA ASP A 3 0.20 47.20 38.46
C ASP A 3 1.48 46.44 38.07
N THR A 4 1.43 45.11 38.15
CA THR A 4 2.52 44.25 37.72
C THR A 4 2.47 44.13 36.20
N MET A 5 3.06 45.11 35.51
CA MET A 5 3.40 45.01 34.09
C MET A 5 4.18 43.70 33.86
N LEU A 6 3.53 42.73 33.21
CA LEU A 6 4.19 41.59 32.59
C LEU A 6 5.23 42.12 31.60
N LYS A 7 6.51 42.08 32.00
CA LYS A 7 7.64 42.24 31.08
C LYS A 7 7.43 41.26 29.92
N PRO A 8 7.55 41.71 28.65
CA PRO A 8 7.65 40.75 27.56
C PRO A 8 8.89 39.90 27.83
N ALA A 9 8.74 38.58 27.81
CA ALA A 9 9.85 37.65 27.90
C ALA A 9 10.76 37.89 26.68
N SER A 10 11.75 38.75 26.86
CA SER A 10 12.84 38.96 25.93
C SER A 10 13.75 37.72 25.96
N SER A 11 14.07 37.25 24.76
CA SER A 11 15.20 36.38 24.41
C SER A 11 15.24 34.97 25.02
N ALA A 12 14.46 34.06 24.43
CA ALA A 12 14.81 32.64 24.31
C ALA A 12 14.18 32.02 23.05
N ILE A 13 14.53 32.55 21.87
CA ILE A 13 14.43 31.81 20.60
C ILE A 13 15.87 31.51 20.14
N ALA A 14 16.70 31.05 21.08
CA ALA A 14 18.02 30.53 20.80
C ALA A 14 17.92 29.01 20.96
N ASP A 15 18.39 28.29 19.93
CA ASP A 15 18.42 26.84 19.77
C ASP A 15 17.09 26.19 19.34
N ALA A 16 16.53 26.64 18.22
CA ALA A 16 15.78 25.70 17.39
C ALA A 16 16.76 24.61 16.94
N PRO A 17 16.50 23.31 17.25
CA PRO A 17 17.40 22.24 16.85
C PRO A 17 17.63 22.28 15.33
N GLU A 18 18.84 21.95 14.90
CA GLU A 18 19.16 21.90 13.47
C GLU A 18 18.11 21.05 12.74
N PRO A 19 17.64 21.50 11.56
CA PRO A 19 16.59 20.80 10.84
C PRO A 19 17.05 19.38 10.48
N LEU A 20 16.14 18.41 10.60
CA LEU A 20 16.38 17.04 10.12
C LEU A 20 16.23 17.02 8.60
N ALA A 21 17.18 17.65 7.91
CA ALA A 21 17.11 17.91 6.48
C ALA A 21 17.17 16.60 5.68
N ILE A 22 16.16 16.33 4.87
CA ILE A 22 16.12 15.18 3.96
C ILE A 22 17.09 15.44 2.80
N VAL A 23 18.06 14.56 2.58
CA VAL A 23 19.07 14.69 1.52
C VAL A 23 18.86 13.72 0.37
N ARG A 24 18.21 12.57 0.63
CA ARG A 24 17.95 11.57 -0.41
C ARG A 24 16.64 10.83 -0.16
N VAL A 25 15.93 10.52 -1.25
CA VAL A 25 14.77 9.63 -1.25
C VAL A 25 14.96 8.63 -2.38
N ASP A 26 14.97 7.34 -2.04
CA ASP A 26 15.11 6.24 -3.01
C ASP A 26 13.79 5.47 -3.12
N ALA A 27 13.26 5.31 -4.33
CA ALA A 27 12.15 4.40 -4.62
C ALA A 27 12.69 3.05 -5.11
N ILE A 28 12.52 2.00 -4.30
CA ILE A 28 13.13 0.69 -4.50
C ILE A 28 12.04 -0.36 -4.72
N PRO A 29 11.80 -0.81 -5.96
CA PRO A 29 10.90 -1.92 -6.24
C PRO A 29 11.46 -3.24 -5.71
N VAL A 30 10.68 -4.03 -5.00
CA VAL A 30 11.06 -5.35 -4.48
C VAL A 30 10.03 -6.42 -4.83
N ALA A 31 10.50 -7.67 -4.96
CA ALA A 31 9.65 -8.82 -5.14
C ALA A 31 10.04 -9.98 -4.21
N LEU A 32 9.21 -10.26 -3.19
CA LEU A 32 9.46 -11.32 -2.21
C LEU A 32 8.69 -12.61 -2.54
N PRO A 33 9.29 -13.79 -2.32
CA PRO A 33 8.60 -15.07 -2.46
C PRO A 33 7.59 -15.29 -1.33
N LEU A 34 6.45 -15.91 -1.64
CA LEU A 34 5.47 -16.37 -0.64
C LEU A 34 5.72 -17.85 -0.28
N LEU A 35 5.27 -18.26 0.91
CA LEU A 35 5.27 -19.66 1.34
C LEU A 35 4.35 -20.53 0.45
N LYS A 36 3.17 -20.00 0.15
CA LYS A 36 2.20 -20.58 -0.78
C LYS A 36 1.49 -19.43 -1.53
N PRO A 37 1.03 -19.65 -2.78
CA PRO A 37 0.20 -18.67 -3.47
C PRO A 37 -1.05 -18.34 -2.67
N VAL A 38 -1.40 -17.05 -2.61
CA VAL A 38 -2.65 -16.59 -1.98
C VAL A 38 -3.68 -16.34 -3.08
N VAL A 39 -4.86 -16.94 -2.94
CA VAL A 39 -5.98 -16.81 -3.90
C VAL A 39 -7.12 -16.07 -3.22
N MET A 40 -7.66 -15.06 -3.90
CA MET A 40 -8.83 -14.29 -3.48
C MET A 40 -9.72 -14.01 -4.71
N ALA A 41 -10.92 -13.45 -4.51
CA ALA A 41 -11.79 -13.12 -5.63
C ALA A 41 -11.06 -12.16 -6.60
N GLY A 42 -10.89 -12.58 -7.86
CA GLY A 42 -10.26 -11.78 -8.92
C GLY A 42 -8.72 -11.71 -8.92
N GLU A 43 -8.01 -12.26 -7.92
CA GLU A 43 -6.54 -12.16 -7.83
C GLU A 43 -5.86 -13.44 -7.33
N ARG A 44 -4.72 -13.78 -7.95
CA ARG A 44 -3.78 -14.80 -7.46
C ARG A 44 -2.41 -14.18 -7.27
N ILE A 45 -1.91 -14.20 -6.03
CA ILE A 45 -0.63 -13.59 -5.64
C ILE A 45 0.41 -14.70 -5.45
N GLU A 46 1.44 -14.70 -6.29
CA GLU A 46 2.57 -15.64 -6.22
C GLU A 46 3.86 -15.01 -5.71
N ARG A 47 3.96 -13.68 -5.81
CA ARG A 47 5.04 -12.86 -5.24
C ARG A 47 4.48 -11.57 -4.69
N SER A 48 5.01 -11.13 -3.55
CA SER A 48 4.74 -9.80 -3.02
C SER A 48 5.51 -8.80 -3.86
N LYS A 49 4.81 -7.87 -4.53
CA LYS A 49 5.43 -6.79 -5.30
C LYS A 49 5.23 -5.51 -4.52
N SER A 50 6.28 -5.02 -3.86
CA SER A 50 6.21 -3.83 -3.02
C SER A 50 7.16 -2.74 -3.47
N LEU A 51 6.77 -1.49 -3.24
CA LEU A 51 7.65 -0.35 -3.27
C LEU A 51 8.20 -0.15 -1.85
N ILE A 52 9.52 -0.16 -1.72
CA ILE A 52 10.23 0.32 -0.54
C ILE A 52 10.68 1.76 -0.80
N VAL A 53 10.41 2.66 0.13
CA VAL A 53 10.93 4.02 0.13
C VAL A 53 11.95 4.16 1.25
N ARG A 54 13.16 4.59 0.88
CA ARG A 54 14.25 4.91 1.80
C ARG A 54 14.44 6.41 1.84
N VAL A 55 14.36 7.03 3.01
CA VAL A 55 14.56 8.48 3.20
C VAL A 55 15.79 8.69 4.07
N GLU A 56 16.79 9.39 3.57
CA GLU A 56 18.04 9.69 4.28
C GLU A 56 18.10 11.16 4.66
N ALA A 57 18.47 11.43 5.92
CA ALA A 57 18.71 12.76 6.43
C ALA A 57 20.19 13.15 6.41
N ALA A 58 20.49 14.45 6.51
CA ALA A 58 21.85 14.99 6.49
C ALA A 58 22.76 14.44 7.60
N ASN A 59 22.20 13.99 8.72
CA ASN A 59 22.92 13.35 9.81
C ASN A 59 23.16 11.84 9.60
N GLY A 60 22.83 11.29 8.43
CA GLY A 60 23.02 9.88 8.06
C GLY A 60 21.93 8.94 8.55
N LEU A 61 20.93 9.41 9.31
CA LEU A 61 19.79 8.58 9.69
C LEU A 61 18.92 8.24 8.48
N VAL A 62 18.36 7.03 8.50
CA VAL A 62 17.53 6.49 7.43
C VAL A 62 16.20 6.03 7.99
N GLY A 63 15.11 6.47 7.36
CA GLY A 63 13.77 5.94 7.58
C GLY A 63 13.30 5.08 6.40
N TRP A 64 12.47 4.09 6.72
CA TRP A 64 11.97 3.10 5.78
C TRP A 64 10.46 3.08 5.73
N GLY A 65 9.91 2.91 4.54
CA GLY A 65 8.49 2.70 4.34
C GLY A 65 8.20 1.75 3.20
N GLU A 66 7.01 1.15 3.25
CA GLU A 66 6.57 0.13 2.31
C GLU A 66 5.13 0.38 1.87
N ALA A 67 4.84 0.05 0.60
CA ALA A 67 3.49 -0.19 0.13
C ALA A 67 3.50 -1.24 -0.99
N SER A 68 2.64 -2.24 -0.91
CA SER A 68 2.47 -3.21 -2.01
C SER A 68 1.76 -2.62 -3.22
N ALA A 69 2.03 -3.15 -4.41
CA ALA A 69 1.18 -2.89 -5.58
C ALA A 69 -0.20 -3.52 -5.35
N ALA A 70 -1.27 -2.76 -5.66
CA ALA A 70 -2.63 -3.20 -5.40
C ALA A 70 -3.60 -2.74 -6.50
N PRO A 71 -3.51 -3.30 -7.73
CA PRO A 71 -4.26 -2.80 -8.88
C PRO A 71 -5.78 -2.90 -8.71
N LEU A 72 -6.26 -3.94 -8.01
CA LEU A 72 -7.69 -4.16 -7.75
C LEU A 72 -8.22 -3.43 -6.50
N MET A 73 -7.37 -2.67 -5.80
CA MET A 73 -7.77 -1.97 -4.56
C MET A 73 -7.50 -0.45 -4.65
N THR A 74 -6.29 -0.04 -4.99
CA THR A 74 -5.93 1.38 -5.14
C THR A 74 -5.67 1.79 -6.58
N GLY A 75 -5.60 0.84 -7.51
CA GLY A 75 -5.17 1.06 -8.89
C GLY A 75 -3.66 1.23 -9.05
N ASP A 76 -2.90 1.13 -7.95
CA ASP A 76 -1.46 1.38 -7.97
C ASP A 76 -0.68 0.20 -8.55
N LEU A 77 0.08 0.48 -9.61
CA LEU A 77 1.07 -0.42 -10.18
C LEU A 77 2.45 -0.12 -9.59
N LEU A 78 3.29 -1.14 -9.39
CA LEU A 78 4.64 -0.96 -8.84
C LEU A 78 5.47 0.07 -9.61
N VAL A 79 5.48 -0.01 -10.94
CA VAL A 79 6.16 0.96 -11.81
C VAL A 79 5.60 2.38 -11.67
N GLY A 80 4.28 2.50 -11.53
CA GLY A 80 3.60 3.78 -11.35
C GLY A 80 3.95 4.41 -10.01
N MET A 81 3.99 3.62 -8.94
CA MET A 81 4.40 4.10 -7.63
C MET A 81 5.86 4.54 -7.60
N CYS A 82 6.77 3.81 -8.26
CA CYS A 82 8.17 4.24 -8.39
C CYS A 82 8.28 5.59 -9.11
N ALA A 83 7.56 5.77 -10.22
CA ALA A 83 7.53 7.04 -10.96
C ALA A 83 6.91 8.17 -10.11
N ALA A 84 5.80 7.90 -9.42
CA ALA A 84 5.18 8.87 -8.53
C ALA A 84 6.15 9.36 -7.44
N VAL A 85 6.92 8.45 -6.82
CA VAL A 85 7.94 8.86 -5.84
C VAL A 85 9.06 9.64 -6.50
N ASN A 86 9.69 9.12 -7.55
CA ASN A 86 10.89 9.73 -8.14
C ASN A 86 10.60 11.08 -8.81
N ASP A 87 9.50 11.17 -9.56
CA ASP A 87 9.25 12.30 -10.46
C ASP A 87 8.41 13.40 -9.79
N HIS A 88 7.64 13.07 -8.75
CA HIS A 88 6.71 14.01 -8.11
C HIS A 88 6.90 14.18 -6.60
N LEU A 89 7.03 13.09 -5.83
CA LEU A 89 7.03 13.20 -4.36
C LEU A 89 8.40 13.52 -3.77
N ALA A 90 9.47 12.85 -4.23
CA ALA A 90 10.83 13.08 -3.76
C ALA A 90 11.30 14.54 -3.97
N PRO A 91 11.08 15.20 -5.14
CA PRO A 91 11.44 16.60 -5.33
C PRO A 91 10.77 17.57 -4.36
N LEU A 92 9.63 17.19 -3.76
CA LEU A 92 8.88 18.05 -2.83
C LEU A 92 9.39 17.97 -1.39
N VAL A 93 10.12 16.91 -1.05
CA VAL A 93 10.56 16.63 0.33
C VAL A 93 12.08 16.69 0.51
N VAL A 94 12.86 16.49 -0.55
CA VAL A 94 14.32 16.69 -0.49
C VAL A 94 14.63 18.17 -0.19
N GLY A 95 15.58 18.40 0.71
CA GLY A 95 15.94 19.72 1.25
C GLY A 95 14.99 20.24 2.33
N GLN A 96 13.93 19.50 2.68
CA GLN A 96 13.00 19.89 3.74
C GLN A 96 13.36 19.25 5.07
N ASP A 97 12.94 19.88 6.16
CA ASP A 97 13.04 19.34 7.50
C ASP A 97 11.98 18.25 7.75
N ALA A 98 12.42 17.01 7.95
CA ALA A 98 11.56 15.86 8.24
C ALA A 98 10.71 16.04 9.52
N MET A 99 11.15 16.87 10.48
CA MET A 99 10.37 17.18 11.68
C MET A 99 9.06 17.92 11.36
N ARG A 100 8.94 18.54 10.19
CA ARG A 100 7.72 19.21 9.69
C ARG A 100 6.74 18.20 9.06
N ARG A 101 6.56 17.02 9.68
CA ARG A 101 5.76 15.89 9.18
C ARG A 101 4.39 16.29 8.63
N ALA A 102 3.62 17.10 9.37
CA ALA A 102 2.30 17.54 8.94
C ALA A 102 2.32 18.35 7.64
N ALA A 103 3.33 19.22 7.46
CA ALA A 103 3.49 20.01 6.25
C ALA A 103 3.90 19.12 5.06
N LEU A 104 4.80 18.17 5.29
CA LEU A 104 5.24 17.21 4.26
C LEU A 104 4.09 16.29 3.83
N ALA A 105 3.33 15.73 4.79
CA ALA A 105 2.16 14.90 4.51
C ALA A 105 1.10 15.66 3.69
N ARG A 106 0.80 16.92 4.06
CA ARG A 106 -0.13 17.77 3.31
C ARG A 106 0.38 18.03 1.88
N ARG A 107 1.67 18.33 1.72
CA ARG A 107 2.29 18.61 0.42
C ARG A 107 2.26 17.38 -0.48
N SER A 108 2.68 16.21 0.03
CA SER A 108 2.64 14.93 -0.69
C SER A 108 1.22 14.52 -1.07
N SER A 109 0.24 14.73 -0.18
CA SER A 109 -1.16 14.44 -0.46
C SER A 109 -1.70 15.28 -1.63
N ALA A 110 -1.35 16.56 -1.69
CA ALA A 110 -1.77 17.48 -2.75
C ALA A 110 -1.01 17.34 -4.08
N ALA A 111 0.13 16.64 -4.09
CA ALA A 111 1.02 16.55 -5.25
C ALA A 111 0.44 15.74 -6.42
N LEU A 112 -0.33 14.68 -6.10
CA LEU A 112 -0.91 13.76 -7.06
C LEU A 112 -2.31 13.40 -6.63
N LEU A 113 -3.24 13.22 -7.56
CA LEU A 113 -4.51 12.54 -7.24
C LEU A 113 -4.24 11.02 -7.12
N HIS A 114 -4.92 10.34 -6.20
CA HIS A 114 -4.69 8.92 -5.91
C HIS A 114 -3.23 8.63 -5.55
N ASN A 115 -2.59 7.63 -6.17
CA ASN A 115 -1.21 7.20 -5.87
C ASN A 115 -0.99 6.97 -4.37
N THR A 116 -2.00 6.40 -3.71
CA THR A 116 -2.04 6.32 -2.24
C THR A 116 -0.97 5.37 -1.73
N GLY A 117 -0.60 4.32 -2.47
CA GLY A 117 0.53 3.47 -2.11
C GLY A 117 1.87 4.20 -2.13
N ALA A 118 2.16 4.99 -3.17
CA ALA A 118 3.39 5.78 -3.25
C ALA A 118 3.49 6.79 -2.11
N LYS A 119 2.39 7.49 -1.82
CA LYS A 119 2.30 8.44 -0.68
C LYS A 119 2.44 7.73 0.66
N CYS A 120 1.85 6.54 0.79
CA CYS A 120 1.93 5.73 2.00
C CYS A 120 3.36 5.33 2.32
N ALA A 121 4.08 4.78 1.35
CA ALA A 121 5.47 4.37 1.55
C ALA A 121 6.37 5.57 1.92
N LEU A 122 6.17 6.74 1.30
CA LEU A 122 6.92 7.95 1.64
C LEU A 122 6.58 8.50 3.03
N ASP A 123 5.28 8.61 3.36
CA ASP A 123 4.84 9.08 4.68
C ASP A 123 5.37 8.14 5.78
N MET A 124 5.28 6.82 5.58
CA MET A 124 5.83 5.83 6.50
C MET A 124 7.34 6.02 6.72
N ALA A 125 8.12 6.20 5.64
CA ALA A 125 9.56 6.41 5.74
C ALA A 125 9.95 7.70 6.48
N ILE A 126 9.21 8.80 6.26
CA ILE A 126 9.43 10.06 6.98
C ILE A 126 9.11 9.90 8.47
N ASN A 127 8.02 9.21 8.81
CA ASN A 127 7.67 8.95 10.21
C ASN A 127 8.67 8.01 10.90
N ASP A 128 9.16 6.98 10.21
CA ASP A 128 10.24 6.12 10.72
C ASP A 128 11.52 6.93 10.98
N LEU A 129 11.94 7.76 10.03
CA LEU A 129 13.10 8.64 10.16
C LEU A 129 13.00 9.56 11.39
N VAL A 130 11.84 10.19 11.59
CA VAL A 130 11.61 11.09 12.73
C VAL A 130 11.62 10.33 14.05
N GLY A 131 10.99 9.16 14.13
CA GLY A 131 11.03 8.33 15.35
C GLY A 131 12.45 7.89 15.69
N ARG A 132 13.25 7.51 14.68
CA ARG A 132 14.68 7.20 14.82
C ARG A 132 15.48 8.39 15.33
N HIS A 133 15.27 9.57 14.75
CA HIS A 133 15.97 10.78 15.16
C HIS A 133 15.66 11.17 16.61
N LEU A 134 14.42 11.02 17.04
CA LEU A 134 13.99 11.31 18.41
C LEU A 134 14.29 10.18 19.40
N GLY A 135 14.72 9.01 18.94
CA GLY A 135 14.94 7.85 19.80
C GLY A 135 13.67 7.26 20.41
N ILE A 136 12.50 7.46 19.77
CA ILE A 136 11.20 6.99 20.28
C ILE A 136 10.48 6.08 19.26
N PRO A 137 9.67 5.11 19.74
CA PRO A 137 8.83 4.29 18.86
C PRO A 137 7.83 5.14 18.06
N LEU A 138 7.45 4.65 16.88
CA LEU A 138 6.56 5.35 15.95
C LEU A 138 5.23 5.74 16.61
N VAL A 139 4.65 4.87 17.44
CA VAL A 139 3.41 5.15 18.17
C VAL A 139 3.48 6.42 19.04
N GLU A 140 4.66 6.74 19.60
CA GLU A 140 4.84 7.91 20.47
C GLU A 140 4.73 9.22 19.67
N LEU A 141 5.04 9.19 18.36
CA LEU A 141 4.84 10.32 17.45
C LEU A 141 3.37 10.71 17.28
N PHE A 142 2.45 9.85 17.70
CA PHE A 142 1.00 9.98 17.51
C PHE A 142 0.23 9.96 18.84
N GLY A 143 0.92 10.15 19.98
CA GLY A 143 0.29 10.30 21.29
C GLY A 143 0.44 9.10 22.22
N GLY A 144 1.14 8.05 21.80
CA GLY A 144 1.43 6.88 22.64
C GLY A 144 0.38 5.78 22.55
N ALA A 145 0.74 4.60 23.06
CA ALA A 145 -0.05 3.37 22.90
C ALA A 145 -1.24 3.28 23.87
N LEU A 146 -2.40 2.85 23.38
CA LEU A 146 -3.54 2.42 24.19
C LEU A 146 -3.39 0.96 24.66
N ARG A 147 -2.56 0.18 23.96
CA ARG A 147 -2.27 -1.24 24.22
C ARG A 147 -0.92 -1.61 23.64
N ASP A 148 -0.23 -2.59 24.23
CA ASP A 148 1.07 -3.07 23.74
C ASP A 148 1.02 -4.41 23.01
N VAL A 149 -0.09 -5.14 23.14
CA VAL A 149 -0.28 -6.48 22.59
C VAL A 149 -1.55 -6.50 21.75
N LEU A 150 -1.45 -7.07 20.55
CA LEU A 150 -2.51 -7.17 19.57
C LEU A 150 -2.75 -8.64 19.21
N GLU A 151 -3.99 -8.98 18.90
CA GLU A 151 -4.40 -10.31 18.48
C GLU A 151 -4.70 -10.29 16.98
N PRO A 152 -3.71 -10.63 16.12
CA PRO A 152 -3.95 -10.70 14.69
C PRO A 152 -4.90 -11.84 14.33
N MET A 153 -5.70 -11.60 13.30
CA MET A 153 -6.49 -12.65 12.66
C MET A 153 -5.66 -13.44 11.66
N TYR A 154 -6.02 -14.71 11.46
CA TYR A 154 -5.44 -15.57 10.45
C TYR A 154 -6.42 -15.85 9.31
N LEU A 155 -5.97 -15.68 8.07
CA LEU A 155 -6.80 -15.91 6.89
C LEU A 155 -6.92 -17.40 6.55
N LEU A 156 -8.16 -17.83 6.32
CA LEU A 156 -8.54 -19.14 5.79
C LEU A 156 -9.21 -18.92 4.41
N GLY A 157 -8.87 -19.75 3.44
CA GLY A 157 -9.28 -19.54 2.05
C GLY A 157 -8.88 -20.69 1.14
N ASN A 158 -8.83 -21.91 1.69
CA ASN A 158 -8.52 -23.09 0.93
C ASN A 158 -9.75 -23.50 0.08
N PRO A 159 -9.54 -24.26 -1.02
CA PRO A 159 -10.65 -24.72 -1.84
C PRO A 159 -11.66 -25.57 -1.07
N LYS A 160 -11.18 -26.40 -0.13
CA LYS A 160 -11.99 -27.30 0.69
C LYS A 160 -12.02 -26.84 2.14
N VAL A 161 -13.19 -26.94 2.78
CA VAL A 161 -13.38 -26.53 4.17
C VAL A 161 -12.61 -27.42 5.15
N GLU A 162 -12.36 -28.68 4.80
CA GLU A 162 -11.52 -29.59 5.59
C GLU A 162 -10.10 -29.04 5.79
N ASP A 163 -9.54 -28.45 4.72
CA ASP A 163 -8.19 -27.88 4.74
C ASP A 163 -8.18 -26.59 5.59
N ASP A 164 -9.23 -25.77 5.51
CA ASP A 164 -9.39 -24.59 6.37
C ASP A 164 -9.52 -24.97 7.86
N ILE A 165 -10.27 -26.02 8.18
CA ILE A 165 -10.41 -26.52 9.57
C ILE A 165 -9.07 -27.06 10.08
N ALA A 166 -8.35 -27.84 9.26
CA ALA A 166 -7.04 -28.36 9.63
C ALA A 166 -6.02 -27.23 9.86
N GLU A 167 -5.99 -26.24 8.97
CA GLU A 167 -5.13 -25.06 9.11
C GLU A 167 -5.51 -24.23 10.34
N ALA A 168 -6.80 -23.99 10.57
CA ALA A 168 -7.28 -23.29 11.76
C ALA A 168 -6.87 -24.00 13.06
N ARG A 169 -7.00 -25.34 13.14
CA ARG A 169 -6.57 -26.13 14.29
C ARG A 169 -5.06 -26.02 14.54
N ALA A 170 -4.25 -26.07 13.49
CA ALA A 170 -2.81 -25.86 13.62
C ALA A 170 -2.50 -24.47 14.17
N LYS A 171 -3.20 -23.43 13.70
CA LYS A 171 -3.02 -22.05 14.18
C LYS A 171 -3.59 -21.80 15.57
N LEU A 172 -4.61 -22.54 16.01
CA LEU A 172 -5.06 -22.55 17.40
C LEU A 172 -3.94 -23.04 18.34
N VAL A 173 -3.17 -24.05 17.93
CA VAL A 173 -1.99 -24.54 18.68
C VAL A 173 -0.88 -23.48 18.73
N GLU A 174 -0.69 -22.72 17.66
CA GLU A 174 0.21 -21.55 17.63
C GLU A 174 -0.32 -20.35 18.44
N GLY A 175 -1.56 -20.42 18.95
CA GLY A 175 -2.18 -19.44 19.85
C GLY A 175 -3.14 -18.46 19.18
N PHE A 176 -3.34 -18.50 17.86
CA PHE A 176 -4.31 -17.63 17.17
C PHE A 176 -5.73 -17.89 17.70
N ARG A 177 -6.55 -16.84 17.81
CA ARG A 177 -7.94 -16.93 18.29
C ARG A 177 -8.95 -16.21 17.40
N PHE A 178 -8.50 -15.64 16.29
CA PHE A 178 -9.34 -14.94 15.33
C PHE A 178 -9.03 -15.42 13.91
N PHE A 179 -10.06 -15.85 13.17
CA PHE A 179 -9.95 -16.29 11.79
C PHE A 179 -10.83 -15.48 10.84
N LYS A 180 -10.36 -15.30 9.61
CA LYS A 180 -11.10 -14.68 8.50
C LYS A 180 -11.32 -15.69 7.38
N LEU A 181 -12.56 -15.96 7.03
CA LEU A 181 -12.94 -16.80 5.89
C LEU A 181 -12.96 -15.98 4.60
N LYS A 182 -12.25 -16.42 3.57
CA LYS A 182 -12.43 -15.91 2.20
C LYS A 182 -13.65 -16.58 1.56
N ILE A 183 -14.59 -15.77 1.13
CA ILE A 183 -15.84 -16.17 0.47
C ILE A 183 -15.98 -15.44 -0.87
N GLY A 184 -17.13 -15.60 -1.55
CA GLY A 184 -17.45 -14.84 -2.77
C GLY A 184 -16.93 -15.46 -4.06
N ILE A 185 -16.48 -16.72 -4.01
CA ILE A 185 -16.08 -17.50 -5.19
C ILE A 185 -17.02 -18.70 -5.39
N LYS A 186 -17.42 -19.38 -4.31
CA LYS A 186 -18.31 -20.54 -4.36
C LYS A 186 -19.77 -20.08 -4.25
N ARG A 187 -20.71 -21.02 -4.44
CA ARG A 187 -22.14 -20.71 -4.29
C ARG A 187 -22.43 -20.26 -2.84
N PRO A 188 -23.33 -19.29 -2.61
CA PRO A 188 -23.60 -18.77 -1.27
C PRO A 188 -23.96 -19.84 -0.24
N ALA A 189 -24.74 -20.86 -0.64
CA ALA A 189 -25.10 -21.97 0.22
C ALA A 189 -23.89 -22.83 0.65
N ASP A 190 -22.92 -23.01 -0.25
CA ASP A 190 -21.71 -23.78 0.06
C ASP A 190 -20.77 -22.98 0.98
N GLU A 191 -20.64 -21.66 0.75
CA GLU A 191 -19.87 -20.77 1.64
C GLU A 191 -20.50 -20.67 3.04
N ALA A 192 -21.84 -20.57 3.12
CA ALA A 192 -22.55 -20.55 4.39
C ALA A 192 -22.40 -21.89 5.15
N ALA A 193 -22.54 -23.02 4.45
CA ALA A 193 -22.31 -24.34 5.04
C ALA A 193 -20.86 -24.50 5.55
N ALA A 194 -19.88 -23.96 4.81
CA ALA A 194 -18.48 -23.95 5.24
C ALA A 194 -18.28 -23.11 6.51
N ALA A 195 -18.86 -21.90 6.57
CA ALA A 195 -18.78 -21.04 7.76
C ALA A 195 -19.40 -21.71 9.00
N LEU A 196 -20.58 -22.32 8.86
CA LEU A 196 -21.23 -23.08 9.94
C LEU A 196 -20.41 -24.28 10.40
N ARG A 197 -19.72 -24.95 9.48
CA ARG A 197 -18.87 -26.09 9.81
C ARG A 197 -17.61 -25.63 10.55
N VAL A 198 -16.96 -24.55 10.08
CA VAL A 198 -15.81 -23.96 10.78
C VAL A 198 -16.21 -23.54 12.21
N ARG A 199 -17.34 -22.84 12.38
CA ARG A 199 -17.87 -22.50 13.71
C ARG A 199 -18.03 -23.72 14.61
N ARG A 200 -18.70 -24.78 14.13
CA ARG A 200 -18.89 -26.02 14.89
C ARG A 200 -17.58 -26.70 15.32
N GLU A 201 -16.57 -26.66 14.47
CA GLU A 201 -15.30 -27.35 14.70
C GLU A 201 -14.30 -26.55 15.56
N LEU A 202 -14.42 -25.22 15.57
CA LEU A 202 -13.56 -24.32 16.35
C LEU A 202 -14.18 -23.88 17.69
N GLY A 203 -15.51 -23.94 17.82
CA GLY A 203 -16.25 -23.53 19.01
C GLY A 203 -16.65 -22.05 19.02
N ASP A 204 -17.51 -21.67 19.96
CA ASP A 204 -18.17 -20.34 19.98
C ASP A 204 -17.26 -19.20 20.45
N GLU A 205 -16.23 -19.50 21.24
CA GLU A 205 -15.27 -18.53 21.79
C GLU A 205 -14.30 -17.95 20.75
N ILE A 206 -14.17 -18.62 19.59
CA ILE A 206 -13.23 -18.22 18.55
C ILE A 206 -13.83 -17.09 17.71
N ALA A 207 -13.10 -15.98 17.54
CA ALA A 207 -13.54 -14.90 16.69
C ALA A 207 -13.51 -15.35 15.21
N LEU A 208 -14.59 -15.08 14.48
CA LEU A 208 -14.73 -15.47 13.07
C LEU A 208 -15.36 -14.31 12.29
N CYS A 209 -14.79 -14.00 11.13
CA CYS A 209 -15.37 -13.06 10.17
C CYS A 209 -15.26 -13.62 8.75
N ALA A 210 -15.93 -12.98 7.79
CA ALA A 210 -15.85 -13.37 6.39
C ALA A 210 -15.57 -12.16 5.49
N ASP A 211 -14.90 -12.39 4.37
CA ASP A 211 -14.48 -11.35 3.42
C ASP A 211 -14.68 -11.86 1.98
N ALA A 212 -15.49 -11.14 1.22
CA ALA A 212 -15.87 -11.53 -0.14
C ALA A 212 -15.07 -10.82 -1.23
N ASN A 213 -14.28 -9.78 -0.90
CA ASN A 213 -13.56 -8.94 -1.86
C ASN A 213 -14.39 -8.56 -3.09
N MET A 214 -15.60 -8.02 -2.85
CA MET A 214 -16.56 -7.62 -3.89
C MET A 214 -17.14 -8.77 -4.74
N GLY A 215 -16.93 -10.02 -4.34
CA GLY A 215 -17.22 -11.20 -5.15
C GLY A 215 -18.70 -11.62 -5.21
N MET A 216 -19.60 -10.93 -4.51
CA MET A 216 -21.01 -11.32 -4.44
C MET A 216 -21.94 -10.30 -5.11
N SER A 217 -23.00 -10.82 -5.74
CA SER A 217 -24.18 -10.01 -6.03
C SER A 217 -24.96 -9.71 -4.73
N PHE A 218 -25.89 -8.75 -4.78
CA PHE A 218 -26.77 -8.47 -3.64
C PHE A 218 -27.52 -9.72 -3.16
N ALA A 219 -28.10 -10.49 -4.10
CA ALA A 219 -28.86 -11.69 -3.79
C ALA A 219 -27.97 -12.78 -3.17
N ASP A 220 -26.74 -12.94 -3.68
CA ASP A 220 -25.78 -13.90 -3.16
C ASP A 220 -25.33 -13.53 -1.74
N ALA A 221 -25.03 -12.25 -1.51
CA ALA A 221 -24.63 -11.75 -0.19
C ALA A 221 -25.75 -11.91 0.84
N GLN A 222 -27.00 -11.63 0.46
CA GLN A 222 -28.16 -11.84 1.32
C GLN A 222 -28.37 -13.33 1.64
N ALA A 223 -28.26 -14.21 0.63
CA ALA A 223 -28.38 -15.65 0.82
C ALA A 223 -27.28 -16.21 1.74
N PHE A 224 -26.04 -15.75 1.56
CA PHE A 224 -24.92 -16.12 2.44
C PHE A 224 -25.16 -15.64 3.87
N ALA A 225 -25.50 -14.37 4.06
CA ALA A 225 -25.69 -13.80 5.41
C ALA A 225 -26.80 -14.52 6.17
N GLU A 226 -27.91 -14.85 5.51
CA GLU A 226 -29.01 -15.62 6.10
C GLU A 226 -28.57 -17.05 6.44
N GLY A 227 -27.93 -17.74 5.49
CA GLY A 227 -27.47 -19.12 5.69
C GLY A 227 -26.37 -19.24 6.74
N ALA A 228 -25.56 -18.19 6.94
CA ALA A 228 -24.47 -18.15 7.90
C ALA A 228 -24.87 -17.52 9.25
N ARG A 229 -26.16 -17.25 9.51
CA ARG A 229 -26.63 -16.60 10.76
C ARG A 229 -26.07 -17.29 12.01
N GLU A 230 -26.14 -18.62 12.08
CA GLU A 230 -25.67 -19.40 13.24
C GLU A 230 -24.14 -19.54 13.30
N ALA A 231 -23.40 -19.09 12.27
CA ALA A 231 -21.94 -19.08 12.33
C ALA A 231 -21.41 -17.96 13.25
N ASN A 232 -22.29 -17.05 13.69
CA ASN A 232 -21.97 -15.93 14.59
C ASN A 232 -20.71 -15.18 14.11
N LEU A 233 -20.76 -14.71 12.86
CA LEU A 233 -19.68 -13.93 12.26
C LEU A 233 -19.69 -12.53 12.87
N LEU A 234 -18.52 -12.04 13.29
CA LEU A 234 -18.35 -10.67 13.80
C LEU A 234 -18.74 -9.63 12.75
N PHE A 235 -18.39 -9.90 11.48
CA PHE A 235 -18.77 -9.09 10.34
C PHE A 235 -18.59 -9.86 9.03
N MET A 236 -19.25 -9.34 7.98
CA MET A 236 -19.05 -9.67 6.57
C MET A 236 -18.41 -8.46 5.86
N GLU A 237 -17.22 -8.66 5.30
CA GLU A 237 -16.39 -7.62 4.70
C GLU A 237 -16.57 -7.54 3.19
N GLN A 238 -16.83 -6.32 2.73
CA GLN A 238 -17.03 -5.91 1.35
C GLN A 238 -17.71 -6.99 0.47
N PRO A 239 -18.96 -7.38 0.78
CA PRO A 239 -19.69 -8.36 -0.02
C PRO A 239 -19.88 -7.91 -1.48
N LEU A 240 -20.22 -6.63 -1.67
CA LEU A 240 -20.59 -6.05 -2.97
C LEU A 240 -19.47 -5.17 -3.53
N HIS A 241 -19.60 -4.81 -4.80
CA HIS A 241 -18.67 -3.90 -5.50
C HIS A 241 -18.41 -2.61 -4.72
N ALA A 242 -17.17 -2.11 -4.76
CA ALA A 242 -16.73 -0.96 -3.97
C ALA A 242 -17.57 0.31 -4.19
N GLU A 243 -18.19 0.46 -5.36
CA GLU A 243 -19.01 1.62 -5.73
C GLU A 243 -20.49 1.47 -5.34
N ASP A 244 -20.94 0.27 -4.97
CA ASP A 244 -22.36 -0.02 -4.66
C ASP A 244 -22.72 0.32 -3.21
N PHE A 245 -22.70 1.61 -2.89
CA PHE A 245 -23.02 2.09 -1.55
C PHE A 245 -24.49 1.88 -1.19
N ASP A 246 -25.39 2.02 -2.17
CA ASP A 246 -26.83 1.83 -1.97
C ASP A 246 -27.16 0.35 -1.72
N GLY A 247 -26.54 -0.58 -2.45
CA GLY A 247 -26.64 -2.01 -2.21
C GLY A 247 -26.08 -2.39 -0.84
N MET A 248 -24.92 -1.85 -0.45
CA MET A 248 -24.38 -2.06 0.90
C MET A 248 -25.33 -1.54 1.99
N ALA A 249 -25.93 -0.36 1.80
CA ALA A 249 -26.93 0.19 2.73
C ALA A 249 -28.20 -0.66 2.80
N ALA A 250 -28.69 -1.16 1.67
CA ALA A 250 -29.84 -2.06 1.62
C ALA A 250 -29.54 -3.38 2.32
N LEU A 251 -28.36 -3.96 2.08
CA LEU A 251 -27.95 -5.22 2.66
C LEU A 251 -27.76 -5.08 4.18
N ALA A 252 -27.17 -3.98 4.65
CA ALA A 252 -26.99 -3.71 6.08
C ALA A 252 -28.31 -3.67 6.85
N ARG A 253 -29.43 -3.28 6.20
CA ARG A 253 -30.76 -3.25 6.83
C ARG A 253 -31.38 -4.64 7.02
N SER A 254 -31.02 -5.60 6.17
CA SER A 254 -31.62 -6.94 6.17
C SER A 254 -30.68 -8.04 6.65
N SER A 255 -29.38 -7.80 6.65
CA SER A 255 -28.36 -8.80 7.00
C SER A 255 -28.38 -9.09 8.51
N PRO A 256 -28.39 -10.38 8.93
CA PRO A 256 -28.17 -10.74 10.33
C PRO A 256 -26.71 -10.58 10.76
N VAL A 257 -25.79 -10.38 9.81
CA VAL A 257 -24.35 -10.20 10.06
C VAL A 257 -23.96 -8.73 9.80
N PRO A 258 -23.24 -8.06 10.72
CA PRO A 258 -22.75 -6.70 10.49
C PRO A 258 -21.87 -6.58 9.25
N LEU A 259 -21.92 -5.43 8.56
CA LEU A 259 -21.10 -5.17 7.38
C LEU A 259 -19.85 -4.36 7.72
N ASN A 260 -18.73 -4.75 7.10
CA ASN A 260 -17.45 -4.06 7.15
C ASN A 260 -17.07 -3.55 5.75
N GLY A 261 -16.76 -2.27 5.61
CA GLY A 261 -16.26 -1.73 4.32
C GLY A 261 -14.76 -1.93 4.17
N ASP A 262 -14.27 -2.38 3.01
CA ASP A 262 -12.84 -2.45 2.67
C ASP A 262 -12.55 -1.67 1.39
N GLU A 263 -12.80 -2.22 0.21
CA GLU A 263 -12.50 -1.57 -1.07
C GLU A 263 -13.28 -0.26 -1.26
N SER A 264 -14.45 -0.14 -0.64
CA SER A 264 -15.24 1.11 -0.55
C SER A 264 -14.63 2.18 0.37
N ILE A 265 -13.62 1.83 1.18
CA ILE A 265 -12.96 2.68 2.16
C ILE A 265 -11.60 3.16 1.65
N GLY A 266 -11.61 4.23 0.85
CA GLY A 266 -10.41 4.92 0.37
C GLY A 266 -10.12 6.25 1.06
N SER A 267 -11.04 6.80 1.87
CA SER A 267 -10.84 8.09 2.53
C SER A 267 -11.78 8.28 3.72
N VAL A 268 -11.51 9.31 4.53
CA VAL A 268 -12.45 9.80 5.55
C VAL A 268 -13.80 10.20 4.94
N ALA A 269 -13.80 10.71 3.72
CA ALA A 269 -15.04 11.08 3.04
C ALA A 269 -15.91 9.84 2.73
N SER A 270 -15.31 8.74 2.29
CA SER A 270 -16.07 7.51 2.02
C SER A 270 -16.54 6.83 3.30
N ILE A 271 -15.73 6.84 4.37
CA ILE A 271 -16.16 6.41 5.73
C ILE A 271 -17.42 7.17 6.16
N ARG A 272 -17.39 8.51 6.08
CA ARG A 272 -18.53 9.36 6.46
C ARG A 272 -19.75 9.16 5.56
N ALA A 273 -19.56 8.86 4.28
CA ALA A 273 -20.66 8.59 3.36
C ALA A 273 -21.37 7.29 3.74
N LEU A 274 -20.63 6.18 3.84
CA LEU A 274 -21.18 4.87 4.19
C LEU A 274 -21.82 4.85 5.58
N HIS A 275 -21.19 5.50 6.57
CA HIS A 275 -21.79 5.65 7.90
C HIS A 275 -23.14 6.38 7.85
N ARG A 276 -23.23 7.51 7.13
CA ARG A 276 -24.50 8.26 7.01
C ARG A 276 -25.61 7.46 6.34
N MET A 277 -25.25 6.55 5.45
CA MET A 277 -26.20 5.66 4.76
C MET A 277 -26.59 4.45 5.62
N GLY A 278 -25.96 4.24 6.78
CA GLY A 278 -26.13 3.03 7.58
C GLY A 278 -25.56 1.78 6.91
N ALA A 279 -24.63 1.93 5.97
CA ALA A 279 -24.13 0.85 5.12
C ALA A 279 -23.08 -0.04 5.78
N ILE A 280 -22.46 0.43 6.86
CA ILE A 280 -21.38 -0.26 7.56
C ILE A 280 -21.52 -0.08 9.08
N GLN A 281 -21.10 -1.10 9.84
CA GLN A 281 -20.93 -1.05 11.29
C GLN A 281 -19.45 -0.99 11.70
N GLY A 282 -18.55 -1.10 10.72
CA GLY A 282 -17.14 -0.85 10.88
C GLY A 282 -16.41 -0.68 9.55
N ALA A 283 -15.14 -0.32 9.64
CA ALA A 283 -14.30 -0.05 8.50
C ALA A 283 -12.97 -0.81 8.59
N ASN A 284 -12.60 -1.48 7.50
CA ASN A 284 -11.24 -1.94 7.26
C ASN A 284 -10.38 -0.76 6.79
N ILE A 285 -9.49 -0.29 7.66
CA ILE A 285 -8.59 0.82 7.38
C ILE A 285 -7.20 0.26 7.06
N LYS A 286 -6.62 0.71 5.94
CA LYS A 286 -5.28 0.32 5.50
C LYS A 286 -4.48 1.57 5.14
N ALA A 287 -3.22 1.64 5.54
CA ALA A 287 -2.39 2.81 5.26
C ALA A 287 -2.20 3.06 3.76
N ILE A 288 -2.07 1.98 2.98
CA ILE A 288 -2.00 2.05 1.52
C ILE A 288 -3.23 2.69 0.87
N LYS A 289 -4.43 2.54 1.45
CA LYS A 289 -5.66 3.19 0.95
C LYS A 289 -5.77 4.64 1.39
N MET A 290 -5.38 4.93 2.64
CA MET A 290 -5.45 6.27 3.21
C MET A 290 -4.35 7.21 2.72
N GLY A 291 -3.25 6.66 2.19
CA GLY A 291 -2.11 7.42 1.69
C GLY A 291 -1.04 7.72 2.73
N GLY A 292 -0.99 6.95 3.83
CA GLY A 292 0.03 7.11 4.88
C GLY A 292 -0.46 6.82 6.29
N ILE A 293 0.49 6.80 7.24
CA ILE A 293 0.25 6.59 8.66
C ILE A 293 -0.55 7.76 9.22
N ALA A 294 -0.16 9.00 8.92
CA ALA A 294 -0.84 10.18 9.45
C ALA A 294 -2.32 10.23 9.03
N ALA A 295 -2.61 9.92 7.76
CA ALA A 295 -3.97 9.84 7.24
C ALA A 295 -4.76 8.67 7.87
N THR A 296 -4.09 7.54 8.13
CA THR A 296 -4.69 6.38 8.81
C THR A 296 -5.07 6.70 10.25
N VAL A 297 -4.18 7.33 11.01
CA VAL A 297 -4.48 7.77 12.39
C VAL A 297 -5.66 8.73 12.43
N HIS A 298 -5.72 9.68 11.49
CA HIS A 298 -6.89 10.54 11.35
C HIS A 298 -8.17 9.73 11.10
N ALA A 299 -8.15 8.78 10.15
CA ALA A 299 -9.30 7.94 9.84
C ALA A 299 -9.75 7.09 11.05
N MET A 300 -8.81 6.55 11.83
CA MET A 300 -9.12 5.79 13.04
C MET A 300 -9.85 6.65 14.08
N HIS A 301 -9.41 7.89 14.32
CA HIS A 301 -10.10 8.80 15.23
C HIS A 301 -11.50 9.17 14.72
N VAL A 302 -11.67 9.36 13.41
CA VAL A 302 -13.00 9.60 12.84
C VAL A 302 -13.92 8.39 13.05
N CYS A 303 -13.44 7.17 12.79
CA CYS A 303 -14.22 5.96 13.07
C CYS A 303 -14.59 5.86 14.55
N GLY A 304 -13.65 6.15 15.45
CA GLY A 304 -13.90 6.21 16.88
C GLY A 304 -15.02 7.18 17.26
N ALA A 305 -14.98 8.41 16.73
CA ALA A 305 -15.99 9.44 16.96
C ALA A 305 -17.37 9.11 16.35
N LEU A 306 -17.39 8.30 15.28
CA LEU A 306 -18.64 7.81 14.66
C LEU A 306 -19.19 6.55 15.32
N GLY A 307 -18.50 5.99 16.32
CA GLY A 307 -18.90 4.72 16.95
C GLY A 307 -18.71 3.50 16.04
N LEU A 308 -17.93 3.62 14.96
CA LEU A 308 -17.62 2.50 14.08
C LEU A 308 -16.56 1.59 14.70
N ASN A 309 -16.70 0.29 14.47
CA ASN A 309 -15.65 -0.67 14.76
C ASN A 309 -14.50 -0.52 13.74
N ILE A 310 -13.27 -0.75 14.20
CA ILE A 310 -12.08 -0.69 13.35
C ILE A 310 -11.54 -2.09 13.16
N ASN A 311 -11.35 -2.45 11.89
CA ASN A 311 -10.45 -3.51 11.45
C ASN A 311 -9.24 -2.82 10.81
N LEU A 312 -8.02 -3.14 11.24
CA LEU A 312 -6.81 -2.62 10.61
C LEU A 312 -6.12 -3.73 9.82
N ALA A 313 -5.73 -3.46 8.58
CA ALA A 313 -5.09 -4.48 7.76
C ALA A 313 -3.89 -3.94 6.97
N GLY A 314 -2.91 -4.82 6.77
CA GLY A 314 -1.92 -4.69 5.70
C GLY A 314 -2.53 -5.14 4.36
N LYS A 315 -1.87 -4.80 3.26
CA LYS A 315 -2.11 -5.50 1.99
C LYS A 315 -1.41 -6.87 2.07
N VAL A 316 -2.04 -7.88 1.47
CA VAL A 316 -1.53 -9.25 1.48
C VAL A 316 -0.05 -9.29 1.05
N ALA A 317 0.74 -9.93 1.90
CA ALA A 317 2.17 -10.19 1.73
C ALA A 317 3.08 -8.94 1.77
N GLU A 318 2.70 -7.87 2.47
CA GLU A 318 3.69 -6.84 2.87
C GLU A 318 4.72 -7.41 3.88
N SER A 319 5.94 -6.85 3.90
CA SER A 319 7.03 -7.29 4.78
C SER A 319 6.89 -6.80 6.23
N SER A 320 7.88 -7.13 7.08
CA SER A 320 7.95 -6.59 8.44
C SER A 320 7.94 -5.06 8.50
N ILE A 321 8.32 -4.35 7.43
CA ILE A 321 8.27 -2.86 7.37
C ILE A 321 6.84 -2.36 7.53
N ALA A 322 5.93 -2.75 6.63
CA ALA A 322 4.53 -2.34 6.76
C ALA A 322 3.86 -3.00 7.97
N ALA A 323 4.21 -4.25 8.30
CA ALA A 323 3.64 -4.95 9.46
C ALA A 323 3.97 -4.25 10.79
N ALA A 324 5.20 -3.75 10.96
CA ALA A 324 5.56 -2.98 12.15
C ALA A 324 4.77 -1.67 12.23
N ALA A 325 4.61 -0.96 11.11
CA ALA A 325 3.77 0.24 11.06
C ALA A 325 2.31 -0.08 11.43
N LEU A 326 1.78 -1.19 10.91
CA LEU A 326 0.44 -1.68 11.20
C LEU A 326 0.25 -1.99 12.69
N VAL A 327 1.22 -2.64 13.34
CA VAL A 327 1.19 -2.91 14.79
C VAL A 327 1.19 -1.60 15.57
N HIS A 328 2.07 -0.64 15.27
CA HIS A 328 2.06 0.66 15.93
C HIS A 328 0.72 1.38 15.77
N MET A 329 0.11 1.34 14.58
CA MET A 329 -1.23 1.91 14.35
C MET A 329 -2.33 1.16 15.14
N GLY A 330 -2.24 -0.17 15.25
CA GLY A 330 -3.15 -0.97 16.07
C GLY A 330 -3.05 -0.64 17.56
N CYS A 331 -1.87 -0.26 18.04
CA CYS A 331 -1.69 0.25 19.40
C CYS A 331 -2.39 1.61 19.63
N LEU A 332 -2.62 2.41 18.59
CA LEU A 332 -3.30 3.73 18.65
C LEU A 332 -4.82 3.65 18.51
N ALA A 333 -5.31 2.62 17.82
CA ALA A 333 -6.71 2.55 17.40
C ALA A 333 -7.67 2.54 18.61
N PRO A 334 -8.61 3.50 18.75
CA PRO A 334 -9.51 3.53 19.90
C PRO A 334 -10.46 2.32 19.93
N ASN A 335 -11.04 1.96 18.78
CA ASN A 335 -12.08 0.93 18.65
C ASN A 335 -11.61 -0.27 17.80
N LEU A 336 -10.46 -0.87 18.10
CA LEU A 336 -9.92 -2.04 17.36
C LEU A 336 -10.68 -3.35 17.64
N ASN A 337 -12.01 -3.29 17.68
CA ASN A 337 -12.87 -4.41 18.07
C ASN A 337 -12.96 -5.50 17.00
N TRP A 338 -12.63 -5.16 15.75
CA TRP A 338 -12.67 -6.08 14.60
C TRP A 338 -11.28 -6.53 14.16
N GLY A 339 -10.29 -6.34 15.05
CA GLY A 339 -8.98 -6.96 14.99
C GLY A 339 -8.02 -6.34 13.97
N LEU A 340 -6.96 -7.11 13.74
CA LEU A 340 -5.79 -6.71 12.97
C LEU A 340 -5.42 -7.81 11.98
N ASN A 341 -5.15 -7.48 10.71
CA ASN A 341 -4.63 -8.43 9.73
C ASN A 341 -3.19 -8.10 9.37
N ILE A 342 -2.25 -8.73 10.08
CA ILE A 342 -0.82 -8.72 9.77
C ILE A 342 -0.57 -9.76 8.67
N THR A 343 0.30 -9.47 7.70
CA THR A 343 0.40 -10.31 6.50
C THR A 343 1.82 -10.78 6.16
N HIS A 344 2.84 -10.37 6.91
CA HIS A 344 4.24 -10.74 6.59
C HIS A 344 4.50 -12.23 6.81
N HIS A 345 3.70 -12.92 7.64
CA HIS A 345 3.80 -14.37 7.84
C HIS A 345 3.43 -15.20 6.60
N TYR A 346 2.93 -14.59 5.52
CA TYR A 346 2.75 -15.26 4.23
C TYR A 346 4.03 -15.30 3.38
N LEU A 347 5.04 -14.50 3.74
CA LEU A 347 6.30 -14.42 3.03
C LEU A 347 7.22 -15.58 3.43
N ALA A 348 7.94 -16.12 2.46
CA ALA A 348 9.01 -17.10 2.72
C ALA A 348 10.32 -16.43 3.16
N GLU A 349 10.49 -15.14 2.84
CA GLU A 349 11.66 -14.31 3.15
C GLU A 349 11.19 -12.89 3.51
N ASP A 350 11.86 -12.23 4.45
CA ASP A 350 11.55 -10.85 4.87
C ASP A 350 12.63 -9.84 4.40
N LEU A 351 12.44 -8.55 4.61
CA LEU A 351 13.45 -7.51 4.40
C LEU A 351 14.19 -7.12 5.69
N SER A 352 13.72 -7.61 6.84
CA SER A 352 14.38 -7.51 8.14
C SER A 352 15.15 -8.80 8.44
N ASP A 353 16.34 -8.68 9.05
CA ASP A 353 17.07 -9.82 9.60
C ASP A 353 16.51 -10.26 10.98
N SER A 354 15.63 -9.43 11.56
CA SER A 354 14.83 -9.76 12.74
C SER A 354 13.37 -9.40 12.44
N PRO A 355 12.65 -10.26 11.71
CA PRO A 355 11.26 -10.01 11.34
C PRO A 355 10.37 -9.78 12.56
N LEU A 356 9.27 -9.08 12.35
CA LEU A 356 8.25 -8.87 13.40
C LEU A 356 7.75 -10.23 13.90
N GLY A 357 7.83 -10.47 15.21
CA GLY A 357 7.36 -11.72 15.81
C GLY A 357 5.84 -11.75 15.98
N ILE A 358 5.22 -12.88 15.60
CA ILE A 358 3.90 -13.27 16.08
C ILE A 358 4.11 -14.50 16.97
N GLU A 359 3.93 -14.33 18.27
CA GLU A 359 4.20 -15.35 19.27
C GLU A 359 2.93 -15.66 20.05
N ARG A 360 2.59 -16.95 20.19
CA ARG A 360 1.38 -17.39 20.90
C ARG A 360 0.12 -16.69 20.37
N GLY A 361 0.03 -16.50 19.05
CA GLY A 361 -1.08 -15.82 18.38
C GLY A 361 -1.20 -14.33 18.64
N THR A 362 -0.17 -13.70 19.20
CA THR A 362 -0.16 -12.26 19.52
C THR A 362 1.02 -11.55 18.86
N ALA A 363 0.80 -10.29 18.49
CA ALA A 363 1.85 -9.39 18.03
C ALA A 363 2.09 -8.31 19.08
N ARG A 364 3.32 -8.22 19.57
CA ARG A 364 3.74 -7.17 20.50
C ARG A 364 4.27 -5.97 19.73
N ARG A 365 3.96 -4.77 20.22
CA ARG A 365 4.56 -3.52 19.73
C ARG A 365 6.10 -3.60 19.74
N PRO A 366 6.78 -3.27 18.62
CA PRO A 366 8.22 -3.09 18.62
C PRO A 366 8.63 -1.91 19.52
N ALA A 367 9.55 -2.15 20.46
CA ALA A 367 9.99 -1.15 21.44
C ALA A 367 11.11 -0.21 20.94
N GLY A 368 11.74 -0.54 19.82
CA GLY A 368 12.81 0.28 19.23
C GLY A 368 12.30 1.58 18.61
N PRO A 369 13.20 2.52 18.28
CA PRO A 369 12.82 3.81 17.73
C PRO A 369 12.31 3.68 16.28
N GLY A 370 11.46 4.63 15.87
CA GLY A 370 10.75 4.56 14.59
C GLY A 370 9.86 3.32 14.53
N LEU A 371 9.90 2.56 13.44
CA LEU A 371 9.17 1.30 13.30
C LEU A 371 9.62 0.23 14.32
N GLY A 372 10.80 0.40 14.92
CA GLY A 372 11.34 -0.53 15.91
C GLY A 372 11.84 -1.85 15.30
N ILE A 373 12.10 -1.86 13.99
CA ILE A 373 12.73 -2.97 13.25
C ILE A 373 14.02 -2.52 12.58
N ILE A 374 14.87 -3.49 12.22
CA ILE A 374 16.13 -3.27 11.50
C ILE A 374 15.96 -3.77 10.06
N VAL A 375 15.87 -2.85 9.10
CA VAL A 375 15.80 -3.19 7.68
C VAL A 375 17.19 -3.53 7.16
N SER A 376 17.31 -4.67 6.48
CA SER A 376 18.55 -5.15 5.89
C SER A 376 18.73 -4.61 4.48
N GLU A 377 19.59 -3.62 4.30
CA GLU A 377 19.88 -3.05 2.98
C GLU A 377 20.38 -4.12 1.98
N ALA A 378 21.09 -5.13 2.47
CA ALA A 378 21.53 -6.28 1.67
C ALA A 378 20.35 -7.12 1.16
N ARG A 379 19.34 -7.39 2.00
CA ARG A 379 18.11 -8.07 1.58
C ARG A 379 17.30 -7.21 0.61
N VAL A 380 17.16 -5.91 0.87
CA VAL A 380 16.49 -4.96 -0.03
C VAL A 380 17.17 -4.97 -1.42
N ALA A 381 18.50 -4.96 -1.46
CA ALA A 381 19.24 -5.07 -2.72
C ALA A 381 19.05 -6.44 -3.41
N ARG A 382 19.11 -7.54 -2.64
CA ARG A 382 18.91 -8.92 -3.14
C ARG A 382 17.55 -9.13 -3.78
N PHE A 383 16.49 -8.58 -3.17
CA PHE A 383 15.11 -8.75 -3.62
C PHE A 383 14.62 -7.63 -4.53
N ARG A 384 15.50 -6.71 -4.94
CA ARG A 384 15.16 -5.64 -5.87
C ARG A 384 14.61 -6.22 -7.18
N ALA A 385 13.41 -5.81 -7.54
CA ALA A 385 12.72 -6.24 -8.75
C ALA A 385 12.93 -5.24 -9.89
N SER A 386 12.84 -5.70 -11.14
CA SER A 386 12.65 -4.76 -12.26
C SER A 386 11.19 -4.32 -12.28
N VAL A 387 10.98 -3.03 -12.55
CA VAL A 387 9.63 -2.46 -12.79
C VAL A 387 9.13 -2.69 -14.20
N PHE A 388 9.99 -3.19 -15.10
CA PHE A 388 9.64 -3.47 -16.48
C PHE A 388 9.38 -4.97 -16.70
N PRO A 389 8.41 -5.34 -17.55
CA PRO A 389 8.25 -6.73 -17.97
C PRO A 389 9.52 -7.27 -18.61
N GLU A 390 9.85 -8.54 -18.35
CA GLU A 390 11.02 -9.20 -18.95
C GLU A 390 10.97 -9.14 -20.49
N SER A 391 9.77 -9.27 -21.08
CA SER A 391 9.57 -9.12 -22.52
C SER A 391 9.93 -7.72 -23.03
N PHE A 392 9.74 -6.67 -22.23
CA PHE A 392 10.15 -5.32 -22.56
C PHE A 392 11.66 -5.18 -22.50
N LEU A 393 12.30 -5.68 -21.44
CA LEU A 393 13.75 -5.69 -21.30
C LEU A 393 14.43 -6.47 -22.45
N LEU A 394 13.89 -7.63 -22.81
CA LEU A 394 14.34 -8.44 -23.95
C LEU A 394 14.20 -7.69 -25.28
N ARG A 395 13.09 -6.97 -25.51
CA ARG A 395 12.92 -6.12 -26.71
C ARG A 395 13.94 -4.99 -26.74
N CYS A 396 14.15 -4.30 -25.62
CA CYS A 396 15.16 -3.25 -25.50
C CYS A 396 16.57 -3.80 -25.76
N TRP A 397 16.90 -4.97 -25.21
CA TRP A 397 18.18 -5.63 -25.43
C TRP A 397 18.38 -6.06 -26.88
N LYS A 398 17.39 -6.72 -27.52
CA LYS A 398 17.46 -7.08 -28.95
C LYS A 398 17.70 -5.85 -29.82
N ARG A 399 17.02 -4.74 -29.52
CA ARG A 399 17.15 -3.46 -30.26
C ARG A 399 18.49 -2.77 -30.02
N ALA A 400 18.99 -2.79 -28.79
CA ALA A 400 20.32 -2.33 -28.44
C ALA A 400 21.41 -3.13 -29.18
N SER A 401 21.27 -4.45 -29.24
CA SER A 401 22.18 -5.35 -29.95
C SER A 401 22.16 -5.13 -31.47
N SER A 402 20.98 -4.88 -32.07
CA SER A 402 20.89 -4.51 -33.49
C SER A 402 21.49 -3.14 -33.79
N LEU A 403 21.43 -2.19 -32.84
CA LEU A 403 22.07 -0.89 -32.99
C LEU A 403 23.61 -1.00 -32.88
N ARG A 404 24.13 -1.93 -32.06
CA ARG A 404 25.57 -2.24 -31.97
C ARG A 404 26.13 -2.80 -33.27
N SER A 405 25.37 -3.63 -33.99
CA SER A 405 25.82 -4.16 -35.29
C SER A 405 25.83 -3.08 -36.39
N SER A 406 24.98 -2.05 -36.28
CA SER A 406 24.92 -0.91 -37.22
C SER A 406 25.83 0.29 -36.86
N ALA A 407 26.50 0.29 -35.70
CA ALA A 407 27.27 1.44 -35.24
C ALA A 407 28.64 1.57 -35.95
N SER A 408 29.07 2.79 -36.28
CA SER A 408 30.36 3.05 -36.93
C SER A 408 31.55 2.58 -36.06
N ALA A 409 32.70 2.33 -36.70
CA ALA A 409 33.89 1.79 -36.02
C ALA A 409 34.40 2.68 -34.86
N SER A 410 34.17 3.99 -34.90
CA SER A 410 34.54 4.90 -33.81
C SER A 410 33.66 4.70 -32.56
N CYS A 411 32.36 4.42 -32.75
CA CYS A 411 31.43 4.14 -31.65
C CYS A 411 31.76 2.80 -30.95
N ARG A 412 32.27 1.82 -31.70
CA ARG A 412 32.73 0.52 -31.16
C ARG A 412 33.99 0.63 -30.30
N ARG A 413 34.88 1.59 -30.57
CA ARG A 413 36.10 1.82 -29.75
C ARG A 413 35.81 2.50 -28.42
N SER A 414 34.83 3.41 -28.36
CA SER A 414 34.39 4.04 -27.11
C SER A 414 33.69 3.05 -26.17
N ALA A 415 32.82 2.18 -26.71
CA ALA A 415 32.15 1.13 -25.93
C ALA A 415 33.09 0.03 -25.40
N ARG A 416 34.19 -0.25 -26.09
CA ARG A 416 35.20 -1.24 -25.63
C ARG A 416 36.06 -0.75 -24.46
N ARG A 417 36.21 0.57 -24.27
CA ARG A 417 36.94 1.12 -23.11
C ARG A 417 36.11 1.16 -21.82
N THR A 418 34.78 1.05 -21.93
CA THR A 418 33.84 1.11 -20.80
C THR A 418 33.27 -0.26 -20.40
N CYS A 419 33.28 -1.25 -21.30
CA CYS A 419 32.87 -2.63 -21.02
C CYS A 419 34.06 -3.60 -21.06
N SER A 420 34.90 -3.58 -20.02
CA SER A 420 35.76 -4.71 -19.66
C SER A 420 35.36 -5.19 -18.26
N ALA A 421 34.22 -5.85 -18.17
CA ALA A 421 33.84 -6.66 -17.02
C ALA A 421 33.03 -7.85 -17.53
N ASP A 422 33.46 -9.03 -17.11
CA ASP A 422 33.08 -10.34 -17.63
C ASP A 422 31.58 -10.64 -17.56
N VAL A 423 31.17 -11.53 -18.49
CA VAL A 423 29.81 -12.03 -18.73
C VAL A 423 29.20 -12.79 -17.52
N ASN A 424 29.91 -12.90 -16.40
CA ASN A 424 29.47 -13.63 -15.20
C ASN A 424 29.04 -12.75 -14.01
N VAL A 425 28.92 -11.43 -14.16
CA VAL A 425 28.49 -10.49 -13.07
C VAL A 425 27.06 -9.94 -13.28
N PHE A 426 26.19 -10.67 -13.99
CA PHE A 426 24.86 -10.16 -14.41
C PHE A 426 23.73 -10.29 -13.37
N THR A 427 24.01 -10.53 -12.08
CA THR A 427 22.96 -10.88 -11.09
C THR A 427 22.73 -9.91 -9.94
N THR A 428 23.35 -8.72 -9.90
CA THR A 428 23.24 -7.84 -8.71
C THR A 428 22.60 -6.47 -8.96
N SER A 429 22.22 -6.13 -10.19
CA SER A 429 21.42 -4.92 -10.44
C SER A 429 20.46 -5.13 -11.60
N ALA A 430 19.16 -5.17 -11.30
CA ALA A 430 18.15 -5.52 -12.29
C ALA A 430 18.08 -4.55 -13.49
N ASP A 431 18.52 -3.29 -13.34
CA ASP A 431 18.41 -2.28 -14.41
C ASP A 431 19.72 -1.52 -14.71
N ALA A 432 20.79 -1.65 -13.92
CA ALA A 432 22.00 -0.83 -14.10
C ALA A 432 22.76 -1.06 -15.42
N PRO A 433 22.85 -2.28 -15.98
CA PRO A 433 23.54 -2.52 -17.25
C PRO A 433 22.82 -1.88 -18.45
N LEU A 434 21.48 -1.85 -18.43
CA LEU A 434 20.67 -1.23 -19.48
C LEU A 434 20.75 0.29 -19.39
N PHE A 435 20.65 0.85 -18.18
CA PHE A 435 20.80 2.29 -17.95
C PHE A 435 22.22 2.77 -18.28
N ALA A 436 23.26 2.06 -17.85
CA ALA A 436 24.65 2.39 -18.19
C ALA A 436 24.89 2.32 -19.71
N PHE A 437 24.32 1.33 -20.40
CA PHE A 437 24.41 1.22 -21.86
C PHE A 437 23.68 2.37 -22.57
N LEU A 438 22.46 2.72 -22.13
CA LEU A 438 21.68 3.82 -22.72
C LEU A 438 22.34 5.19 -22.46
N ASN A 439 22.90 5.42 -21.27
CA ASN A 439 23.68 6.61 -20.95
C ASN A 439 24.97 6.71 -21.79
N THR A 440 25.72 5.61 -21.92
CA THR A 440 26.96 5.58 -22.73
C THR A 440 26.65 5.85 -24.22
N CYS A 441 25.47 5.45 -24.70
CA CYS A 441 25.05 5.71 -26.07
C CYS A 441 24.35 7.07 -26.30
N ARG A 442 24.22 7.96 -25.30
CA ARG A 442 23.37 9.17 -25.36
C ARG A 442 21.93 8.90 -25.85
N ILE A 443 21.43 7.67 -25.66
CA ILE A 443 20.07 7.32 -26.05
C ILE A 443 19.18 7.63 -24.86
N SER A 444 18.52 8.80 -24.88
CA SER A 444 17.41 9.06 -23.97
C SER A 444 16.37 7.95 -24.16
N ILE A 445 15.92 7.34 -23.06
CA ILE A 445 14.87 6.32 -23.01
C ILE A 445 13.64 6.76 -23.83
N TYR A 446 13.33 8.05 -23.84
CA TYR A 446 12.25 8.65 -24.63
C TYR A 446 12.47 8.52 -26.15
N THR A 447 13.70 8.71 -26.64
CA THR A 447 14.03 8.69 -28.08
C THR A 447 14.05 7.28 -28.66
N ALA A 448 14.34 6.27 -27.85
CA ALA A 448 14.25 4.87 -28.27
C ALA A 448 12.80 4.38 -28.36
N LEU A 449 11.91 4.89 -27.50
CA LEU A 449 10.58 4.33 -27.28
C LEU A 449 9.46 4.98 -28.07
N LEU A 450 9.52 6.28 -28.32
CA LEU A 450 8.48 6.95 -29.10
C LEU A 450 8.93 7.07 -30.56
N ARG A 451 8.23 6.40 -31.48
CA ARG A 451 8.15 6.87 -32.87
C ARG A 451 7.37 8.20 -32.87
N VAL A 452 7.92 9.27 -32.27
CA VAL A 452 7.52 10.60 -32.69
C VAL A 452 8.19 10.79 -34.04
N PRO A 453 7.44 10.88 -35.15
CA PRO A 453 8.05 11.29 -36.41
C PRO A 453 8.73 12.63 -36.14
N ARG A 454 9.98 12.80 -36.57
CA ARG A 454 10.51 14.17 -36.73
C ARG A 454 9.43 14.95 -37.49
N PRO A 455 9.07 16.18 -37.09
CA PRO A 455 8.17 16.96 -37.90
C PRO A 455 8.83 17.08 -39.27
N SER A 456 8.28 16.35 -40.24
CA SER A 456 8.48 16.70 -41.64
C SER A 456 8.04 18.15 -41.75
N LYS A 457 8.82 18.95 -42.48
CA LYS A 457 8.43 20.30 -42.83
C LYS A 457 6.99 20.26 -43.35
N ILE A 458 6.02 20.62 -42.51
CA ILE A 458 4.69 20.96 -42.95
C ILE A 458 4.90 22.31 -43.64
N SER A 459 4.97 22.29 -44.97
CA SER A 459 4.75 23.51 -45.73
C SER A 459 3.29 23.89 -45.49
N VAL A 460 3.07 24.83 -44.59
CA VAL A 460 1.78 25.47 -44.43
C VAL A 460 1.56 26.30 -45.70
N ALA A 461 0.82 25.76 -46.65
CA ALA A 461 0.17 26.60 -47.65
C ALA A 461 -0.92 27.40 -46.92
N PRO A 462 -0.99 28.73 -47.05
CA PRO A 462 -1.98 29.52 -46.33
C PRO A 462 -3.36 29.23 -46.91
N ALA A 463 -4.18 28.52 -46.14
CA ALA A 463 -5.59 28.30 -46.47
C ALA A 463 -6.33 29.63 -46.30
N ARG A 464 -6.81 30.19 -47.41
CA ARG A 464 -7.75 31.32 -47.43
C ARG A 464 -9.04 30.93 -46.71
N PHE A 465 -9.39 31.68 -45.68
CA PHE A 465 -10.66 31.62 -44.98
C PHE A 465 -11.80 31.99 -45.95
N LYS A 466 -12.80 31.12 -46.12
CA LYS A 466 -14.09 31.46 -46.75
C LYS A 466 -15.19 31.34 -45.68
N PRO A 467 -15.77 32.45 -45.20
CA PRO A 467 -16.72 32.42 -44.10
C PRO A 467 -18.15 32.27 -44.63
N ASP A 468 -18.64 31.05 -44.91
CA ASP A 468 -20.02 30.86 -45.38
C ASP A 468 -20.69 29.51 -45.01
N ARG A 469 -20.27 28.84 -43.92
CA ARG A 469 -20.90 27.56 -43.51
C ARG A 469 -21.28 27.41 -42.04
N VAL A 470 -21.44 28.52 -41.32
CA VAL A 470 -21.92 28.50 -39.92
C VAL A 470 -23.41 28.86 -39.79
N GLU A 471 -24.07 29.37 -40.84
CA GLU A 471 -25.48 29.82 -40.73
C GLU A 471 -26.56 28.76 -40.98
N ARG A 472 -26.22 27.50 -41.30
CA ARG A 472 -27.24 26.50 -41.69
C ARG A 472 -27.66 25.51 -40.60
N PHE A 473 -27.20 25.68 -39.36
CA PHE A 473 -27.57 24.77 -38.24
C PHE A 473 -28.38 25.45 -37.12
N MET A 474 -28.67 26.75 -37.23
CA MET A 474 -29.40 27.55 -36.22
C MET A 474 -30.77 28.06 -36.71
N ARG A 475 -31.31 27.52 -37.80
CA ARG A 475 -32.66 27.84 -38.30
C ARG A 475 -33.38 26.61 -38.85
N SER A 476 -33.81 25.73 -37.96
CA SER A 476 -34.96 24.85 -38.19
C SER A 476 -35.41 24.26 -36.85
N GLY A 477 -36.06 25.10 -36.06
CA GLY A 477 -37.03 24.65 -35.06
C GLY A 477 -38.41 24.78 -35.67
N SER A 478 -39.10 23.65 -35.79
CA SER A 478 -40.56 23.51 -35.85
C SER A 478 -40.87 22.07 -35.49
#